data_AF-A0AAT9IV54-F1
#
_entry.id   AF-A0AAT9IV54-F1
#
_cell.length_a   1.000
_cell.length_b   1.000
_cell.length_c   1.000
_cell.angle_alpha   90.00
_cell.angle_beta   90.00
_cell.angle_gamma   90.00
#
_symmetry.space_group_name_H-M   'P 1'
#
loop_
_entity.id
_entity.type
_entity.pdbx_description
1 polymer ?
#
loop_
_entity_poly.entity_id
_entity_poly.type
_entity_poly.pdbx_seq_one_letter_code
_entity_poly.pdbx_strand_id
1 'polypeptide(L)'
;MPAAVVRAETHWDVPSAHNGWLDLLIQLGWVGVIMFGLVLAAGFFCALFRFARVKDGFFSVLILLLFSFLILSESFILSQNSLIWALFVCALARLTANALED
;
A
#
# COMPACT_ATOMS: atom_id res chain seq x y z
N MET A 1 17.46 -11.06 2.98
CA MET A 1 16.70 -9.80 2.82
C MET A 1 17.70 -8.64 2.87
N PRO A 2 17.63 -7.64 1.98
CA PRO A 2 18.58 -6.52 1.95
C PRO A 2 18.74 -5.81 3.32
N ALA A 3 17.66 -5.75 4.11
CA ALA A 3 17.65 -5.27 5.49
C ALA A 3 18.70 -5.91 6.41
N ALA A 4 18.88 -7.24 6.28
CA ALA A 4 19.81 -7.98 7.13
C ALA A 4 21.27 -7.62 6.80
N VAL A 5 21.56 -7.34 5.52
CA VAL A 5 22.89 -6.92 5.08
C VAL A 5 23.20 -5.52 5.63
N VAL A 6 22.28 -4.56 5.48
CA VAL A 6 22.46 -3.20 6.00
C VAL A 6 22.67 -3.19 7.53
N ARG A 7 21.90 -3.99 8.28
CA ARG A 7 22.06 -4.10 9.75
C ARG A 7 23.40 -4.74 10.13
N ALA A 8 23.86 -5.73 9.37
CA ALA A 8 25.16 -6.37 9.60
C ALA A 8 26.34 -5.41 9.37
N GLU A 9 26.27 -4.58 8.32
CA GLU A 9 27.34 -3.64 7.94
C GLU A 9 27.37 -2.37 8.80
N THR A 10 26.19 -1.87 9.20
CA THR A 10 26.10 -0.61 9.97
C THR A 10 26.19 -0.82 11.49
N HIS A 11 26.10 -2.07 11.97
CA HIS A 11 25.94 -2.41 13.39
C HIS A 11 24.80 -1.64 14.09
N TRP A 12 23.88 -1.06 13.33
CA TRP A 12 22.72 -0.34 13.83
C TRP A 12 21.47 -1.17 13.52
N ASP A 13 20.75 -1.52 14.57
CA ASP A 13 19.43 -2.12 14.45
C ASP A 13 18.33 -1.05 14.19
N VAL A 14 18.21 -0.55 12.96
CA VAL A 14 17.23 0.49 12.61
C VAL A 14 15.85 -0.18 12.49
N PRO A 15 14.85 0.21 13.29
CA PRO A 15 13.57 -0.47 13.31
C PRO A 15 12.68 -0.15 12.10
N SER A 16 12.78 1.05 11.52
CA SER A 16 12.04 1.41 10.29
C SER A 16 12.67 2.61 9.57
N ALA A 17 12.40 2.75 8.28
CA ALA A 17 12.84 3.88 7.47
C ALA A 17 11.94 5.13 7.55
N HIS A 18 10.86 5.10 8.36
CA HIS A 18 9.78 6.11 8.35
C HIS A 18 9.30 6.44 6.92
N ASN A 19 9.29 5.44 6.05
CA ASN A 19 8.84 5.55 4.67
C ASN A 19 8.52 4.15 4.17
N GLY A 20 7.26 3.89 3.85
CA GLY A 20 6.80 2.56 3.46
C GLY A 20 7.52 2.02 2.22
N TRP A 21 7.84 2.87 1.25
CA TRP A 21 8.52 2.44 0.01
C TRP A 21 9.98 2.04 0.25
N LEU A 22 10.68 2.83 1.06
CA LEU A 22 12.08 2.57 1.39
C LEU A 22 12.19 1.32 2.29
N ASP A 23 11.27 1.17 3.23
CA ASP A 23 11.13 -0.02 4.06
C ASP A 23 10.81 -1.27 3.20
N LEU A 24 9.87 -1.16 2.25
CA LEU A 24 9.54 -2.24 1.31
C LEU A 24 10.74 -2.64 0.43
N LEU A 25 11.51 -1.66 -0.06
CA LEU A 25 12.72 -1.90 -0.86
C LEU A 25 13.79 -2.63 -0.04
N ILE A 26 13.99 -2.23 1.21
CA ILE A 26 15.00 -2.84 2.08
C ILE A 26 14.58 -4.26 2.50
N GLN A 27 13.30 -4.51 2.74
CA GLN A 27 12.82 -5.82 3.19
C GLN A 27 12.68 -6.83 2.03
N LEU A 28 11.96 -6.45 0.96
CA LEU A 28 11.61 -7.34 -0.17
C LEU A 28 12.42 -7.06 -1.45
N GLY A 29 13.22 -6.00 -1.50
CA GLY A 29 13.93 -5.61 -2.71
C GLY A 29 13.01 -5.02 -3.79
N TRP A 30 13.57 -4.86 -4.99
CA TRP A 30 12.85 -4.32 -6.15
C TRP A 30 11.60 -5.11 -6.54
N VAL A 31 11.61 -6.43 -6.32
CA VAL A 31 10.45 -7.29 -6.62
C VAL A 31 9.23 -6.86 -5.78
N GLY A 32 9.42 -6.63 -4.48
CA GLY A 32 8.35 -6.16 -3.59
C GLY A 32 7.81 -4.79 -4.01
N VAL A 33 8.72 -3.86 -4.32
CA VAL A 33 8.37 -2.51 -4.77
C VAL A 33 7.55 -2.53 -6.05
N ILE A 34 7.97 -3.32 -7.05
CA ILE A 34 7.27 -3.43 -8.33
C ILE A 34 5.89 -4.06 -8.13
N MET A 35 5.80 -5.18 -7.41
CA MET A 35 4.51 -5.85 -7.17
C MET A 35 3.53 -4.94 -6.44
N PHE A 36 3.97 -4.28 -5.38
CA PHE A 36 3.11 -3.37 -4.62
C PHE A 36 2.72 -2.13 -5.44
N GLY A 37 3.66 -1.57 -6.21
CA GLY A 37 3.40 -0.47 -7.13
C GLY A 37 2.35 -0.82 -8.18
N LEU A 38 2.38 -2.03 -8.73
CA LEU A 38 1.36 -2.52 -9.66
C LEU A 38 -0.01 -2.65 -9.01
N VAL A 39 -0.09 -3.16 -7.78
CA VAL A 39 -1.35 -3.25 -7.02
C VAL A 39 -1.94 -1.85 -6.77
N LEU A 40 -1.09 -0.91 -6.35
CA LEU A 40 -1.52 0.47 -6.11
C LEU A 40 -1.98 1.14 -7.41
N ALA A 41 -1.23 0.97 -8.50
CA ALA A 41 -1.59 1.50 -9.82
C ALA A 41 -2.89 0.92 -10.35
N ALA A 42 -3.12 -0.39 -10.20
CA ALA A 42 -4.38 -1.04 -10.57
C ALA A 42 -5.56 -0.48 -9.75
N GLY A 43 -5.36 -0.27 -8.45
CA GLY A 43 -6.34 0.37 -7.58
C GLY A 43 -6.73 1.77 -8.04
N PHE A 44 -5.74 2.61 -8.35
CA PHE A 44 -5.98 3.96 -8.88
C PHE A 44 -6.61 3.95 -10.27
N PHE A 45 -6.18 3.04 -11.14
CA PHE A 45 -6.79 2.88 -12.46
C PHE A 45 -8.27 2.51 -12.33
N CYS A 46 -8.62 1.52 -11.50
CA CYS A 46 -10.02 1.19 -11.22
C CYS A 46 -10.77 2.36 -10.57
N ALA A 47 -10.14 3.10 -9.65
CA ALA A 47 -10.73 4.28 -9.03
C ALA A 47 -11.17 5.30 -10.07
N LEU A 48 -10.32 5.63 -11.06
CA LEU A 48 -10.64 6.63 -12.10
C LEU A 48 -11.91 6.29 -12.90
N PHE A 49 -12.16 5.01 -13.18
CA PHE A 49 -13.27 4.59 -14.04
C PHE A 49 -14.50 4.12 -13.28
N ARG A 50 -14.35 3.66 -12.03
CA ARG A 50 -15.40 2.96 -11.29
C ARG A 50 -15.90 3.68 -10.04
N PHE A 51 -15.24 4.75 -9.58
CA PHE A 51 -15.58 5.39 -8.30
C PHE A 51 -17.05 5.85 -8.19
N ALA A 52 -17.66 6.28 -9.29
CA ALA A 52 -19.06 6.74 -9.32
C ALA A 52 -20.08 5.62 -9.59
N ARG A 53 -19.61 4.41 -9.94
CA ARG A 53 -20.45 3.27 -10.35
C ARG A 53 -20.43 2.12 -9.33
N VAL A 54 -19.77 2.30 -8.20
CA VAL A 54 -19.65 1.29 -7.16
C VAL A 54 -20.15 1.88 -5.86
N LYS A 55 -20.95 1.11 -5.12
CA LYS A 55 -21.39 1.49 -3.79
C LYS A 55 -20.20 1.84 -2.90
N ASP A 56 -20.27 3.00 -2.26
CA ASP A 56 -19.20 3.51 -1.41
C ASP A 56 -17.86 3.73 -2.17
N GLY A 57 -17.93 3.93 -3.49
CA GLY A 57 -16.75 4.15 -4.34
C GLY A 57 -15.97 5.40 -3.92
N PHE A 58 -16.65 6.51 -3.61
CA PHE A 58 -16.01 7.73 -3.07
C PHE A 58 -15.25 7.47 -1.77
N PHE A 59 -15.82 6.69 -0.85
CA PHE A 59 -15.14 6.30 0.39
C PHE A 59 -13.92 5.44 0.09
N SER A 60 -14.04 4.50 -0.84
CA SER A 60 -12.93 3.64 -1.26
C SER A 60 -11.78 4.44 -1.89
N VAL A 61 -12.08 5.45 -2.72
CA VAL A 61 -11.07 6.36 -3.29
C VAL A 61 -10.42 7.21 -2.19
N LEU A 62 -11.19 7.73 -1.24
CA LEU A 62 -10.66 8.49 -0.11
C LEU A 62 -9.66 7.64 0.69
N ILE A 63 -10.01 6.40 1.03
CA ILE A 63 -9.12 5.48 1.73
C ILE A 63 -7.87 5.17 0.92
N LEU A 64 -8.00 4.95 -0.40
CA LEU A 64 -6.87 4.70 -1.29
C LEU A 64 -5.90 5.89 -1.32
N LEU A 65 -6.42 7.12 -1.38
CA LEU A 65 -5.62 8.35 -1.31
C LEU A 65 -4.95 8.50 0.05
N LEU A 66 -5.70 8.40 1.14
CA LEU A 66 -5.17 8.51 2.51
C LEU A 66 -4.05 7.50 2.76
N PHE A 67 -4.26 6.24 2.36
CA PHE A 67 -3.25 5.22 2.46
C PHE A 67 -2.00 5.58 1.64
N SER A 68 -2.17 6.05 0.41
CA SER A 68 -1.06 6.43 -0.48
C SER A 68 -0.22 7.59 0.07
N PHE A 69 -0.85 8.58 0.70
CA PHE A 69 -0.13 9.66 1.38
C PHE A 69 0.57 9.16 2.65
N LEU A 70 -0.09 8.29 3.41
CA LEU A 70 0.43 7.83 4.68
C LEU A 70 1.67 6.94 4.51
N ILE A 71 1.71 6.07 3.48
CA ILE A 71 2.88 5.24 3.19
C ILE A 71 4.11 6.03 2.73
N LEU A 72 3.97 7.31 2.35
CA LEU A 72 5.11 8.18 2.05
C LEU A 72 5.85 8.62 3.32
N SER A 73 5.15 8.69 4.45
CA SER A 73 5.69 9.17 5.72
C SER A 73 5.89 8.07 6.75
N GLU A 74 5.25 6.92 6.58
CA GLU A 74 5.19 5.89 7.61
C GLU A 74 5.33 4.49 7.02
N SER A 75 5.90 3.59 7.83
CA SER A 75 6.20 2.21 7.46
C SER A 75 4.98 1.29 7.71
N PHE A 76 3.85 1.57 7.06
CA PHE A 76 2.62 0.77 7.25
C PHE A 76 2.44 -0.40 6.28
N ILE A 77 3.19 -0.45 5.17
CA ILE A 77 2.96 -1.44 4.10
C ILE A 77 3.09 -2.88 4.60
N LEU A 78 4.07 -3.15 5.46
CA LEU A 78 4.36 -4.48 6.01
C LEU A 78 3.93 -4.61 7.48
N SER A 79 3.17 -3.63 8.00
CA SER A 79 2.69 -3.64 9.37
C SER A 79 1.56 -4.67 9.54
N GLN A 80 1.82 -5.72 10.31
CA GLN A 80 0.84 -6.76 10.60
C GLN A 80 -0.28 -6.23 11.49
N ASN A 81 -1.53 -6.61 11.19
CA ASN A 81 -2.73 -6.23 11.96
C ASN A 81 -3.00 -4.71 12.04
N SER A 82 -2.54 -3.94 11.05
CA SER A 82 -2.86 -2.51 10.97
C SER A 82 -4.25 -2.26 10.41
N LEU A 83 -5.05 -1.45 11.11
CA LEU A 83 -6.36 -0.99 10.64
C LEU A 83 -6.24 -0.29 9.28
N ILE A 84 -5.19 0.51 9.09
CA ILE A 84 -4.90 1.23 7.85
C ILE A 84 -4.73 0.27 6.68
N TRP A 85 -3.98 -0.82 6.89
CA TRP A 85 -3.76 -1.85 5.88
C TRP A 85 -5.06 -2.60 5.56
N ALA A 86 -5.86 -2.96 6.56
CA ALA A 86 -7.14 -3.62 6.37
C ALA A 86 -8.12 -2.74 5.57
N LEU A 87 -8.20 -1.44 5.88
CA LEU A 87 -9.03 -0.49 5.14
C LEU A 87 -8.59 -0.35 3.69
N PHE A 88 -7.29 -0.29 3.44
CA PHE A 88 -6.73 -0.27 2.08
C PHE A 88 -7.14 -1.51 1.27
N VAL A 89 -7.03 -2.71 1.85
CA VAL A 89 -7.44 -3.95 1.17
C VAL A 89 -8.95 -3.97 0.91
N CYS A 90 -9.76 -3.52 1.87
CA CYS A 90 -11.21 -3.37 1.68
C CYS A 90 -11.54 -2.40 0.54
N ALA A 91 -10.89 -1.24 0.48
CA ALA A 91 -11.08 -0.25 -0.58
C ALA A 91 -10.67 -0.80 -1.96
N LEU A 92 -9.54 -1.51 -2.04
CA LEU A 92 -9.10 -2.18 -3.26
C LEU A 92 -10.11 -3.23 -3.73
N ALA A 93 -10.57 -4.11 -2.84
CA ALA A 93 -11.56 -5.13 -3.17
C ALA A 93 -12.86 -4.50 -3.70
N ARG A 94 -13.31 -3.40 -3.09
CA ARG A 94 -14.49 -2.66 -3.56
C ARG A 94 -14.28 -2.10 -4.96
N LEU A 95 -13.16 -1.46 -5.23
CA LEU A 95 -12.91 -0.82 -6.53
C LEU A 95 -12.64 -1.83 -7.66
N THR A 96 -12.12 -3.02 -7.34
CA THR A 96 -11.69 -4.00 -8.35
C THR A 96 -12.69 -5.14 -8.55
N ALA A 97 -13.24 -5.72 -7.47
CA ALA A 97 -13.98 -6.97 -7.50
C ALA A 97 -15.51 -6.82 -7.44
N ASN A 98 -16.03 -5.71 -6.92
CA ASN A 98 -17.49 -5.55 -6.81
C ASN A 98 -18.17 -5.39 -8.17
N ALA A 99 -19.41 -5.86 -8.27
CA ALA A 99 -20.30 -5.52 -9.38
C ALA A 99 -20.51 -4.01 -9.46
N LEU A 100 -20.66 -3.50 -10.68
CA LEU A 100 -21.09 -2.12 -10.90
C LEU A 100 -22.57 -2.02 -10.51
N GLU A 101 -22.95 -0.90 -9.89
CA GLU A 101 -24.36 -0.55 -9.70
C GLU A 101 -24.85 0.09 -11.02
N ASP A 102 -25.98 -0.42 -11.53
CA ASP A 102 -26.64 0.03 -12.76
C ASP A 102 -27.45 1.32 -12.57
#